data_AF-A0A317T9Z4-F1
#
_entry.id   AF-A0A317T9Z4-F1
#
_cell.length_a   1.000
_cell.length_b   1.000
_cell.length_c   1.000
_cell.angle_alpha   90.00
_cell.angle_beta   90.00
_cell.angle_gamma   90.00
#
_symmetry.space_group_name_H-M   'P 1'
#
loop_
_entity.id
_entity.type
_entity.pdbx_description
1 polymer ?
#
loop_
_entity_poly.entity_id
_entity_poly.type
_entity_poly.pdbx_seq_one_letter_code
_entity_poly.pdbx_strand_id
1 'polypeptide(L)'
;MTVRWKLIQGYEKRSKFPVKILFSGSDSDFVYVTKMIFDDGFKILLQGKFTLWFFMLVARSNIFGCDLMLFQYKRDKSVSIKKNEFQLPLWIGQTVSLPLSLGNESVKSDVRTIIKNNLSYRVTSSKKHIEKFLDDFWVPTVKKRYPEKNIDEEIWQWKDYECELLLVNDGADDISGALLRYDQGGPYLWRNGLKNGDLSLWKTGGIAATYYFSAEYLFSKGYQSLYLGLARAFLRDGLFQYKKKWGGVLSCSNNYAFILKIFRDSNGIRHFLMNNPFFSYSKGKICSSVFYNESRDCDEKTYHFNGVDGVKCINIDEFLLNL
;
A
#
# COMPACT_ATOMS: atom_id res chain seq x y z
N MET A 1 -16.56 5.26 21.44
CA MET A 1 -15.88 4.39 20.45
C MET A 1 -15.12 3.30 21.17
N THR A 2 -15.37 2.05 20.80
CA THR A 2 -14.66 0.88 21.34
C THR A 2 -13.49 0.53 20.44
N VAL A 3 -12.32 0.28 21.03
CA VAL A 3 -11.08 -0.09 20.37
C VAL A 3 -10.81 -1.57 20.65
N ARG A 4 -10.75 -2.38 19.59
CA ARG A 4 -10.30 -3.78 19.68
C ARG A 4 -8.79 -3.81 19.56
N TRP A 5 -8.12 -4.57 20.41
CA TRP A 5 -6.66 -4.67 20.40
C TRP A 5 -6.21 -6.12 20.57
N LYS A 6 -5.02 -6.41 20.05
CA LYS A 6 -4.33 -7.70 20.13
C LYS A 6 -2.88 -7.43 20.54
N LEU A 7 -2.42 -8.08 21.60
CA LEU A 7 -1.00 -8.16 21.95
C LEU A 7 -0.43 -9.40 21.27
N ILE A 8 0.51 -9.19 20.35
CA ILE A 8 1.09 -10.24 19.52
C ILE A 8 2.58 -10.35 19.77
N GLN A 9 3.11 -11.56 19.72
CA GLN A 9 4.54 -11.82 19.84
C GLN A 9 5.00 -12.76 18.73
N GLY A 10 6.13 -12.44 18.13
CA GLY A 10 6.77 -13.25 17.10
C GLY A 10 8.23 -12.88 16.96
N TYR A 11 8.85 -13.34 15.88
CA TYR A 11 10.24 -13.02 15.54
C TYR A 11 10.27 -12.08 14.34
N GLU A 12 11.03 -10.99 14.43
CA GLU A 12 11.19 -10.03 13.33
C GLU A 12 11.75 -10.73 12.09
N LYS A 13 11.17 -10.40 10.94
CA LYS A 13 11.33 -11.14 9.69
C LYS A 13 12.78 -11.34 9.27
N ARG A 14 13.62 -10.33 9.43
CA ARG A 14 15.01 -10.31 8.93
C ARG A 14 16.01 -10.73 10.00
N SER A 15 15.87 -10.22 11.21
CA SER A 15 16.82 -10.38 12.30
C SER A 15 16.54 -11.61 13.16
N LYS A 16 15.32 -12.16 13.07
CA LYS A 16 14.83 -13.26 13.92
C LYS A 16 14.88 -12.94 15.42
N PHE A 17 14.92 -11.66 15.79
CA PHE A 17 14.83 -11.26 17.20
C PHE A 17 13.37 -11.21 17.65
N PRO A 18 13.06 -11.56 18.91
CA PRO A 18 11.69 -11.50 19.40
C PRO A 18 11.19 -10.05 19.43
N VAL A 19 9.95 -9.86 19.01
CA VAL A 19 9.24 -8.57 19.06
C VAL A 19 7.82 -8.80 19.56
N LYS A 20 7.39 -7.98 20.52
CA LYS A 20 6.04 -7.91 21.05
C LYS A 20 5.36 -6.62 20.62
N ILE A 21 4.18 -6.73 20.01
CA ILE A 21 3.46 -5.60 19.41
C ILE A 21 2.06 -5.50 19.99
N LEU A 22 1.67 -4.29 20.35
CA LEU A 22 0.27 -3.97 20.61
C LEU A 22 -0.36 -3.44 19.31
N PHE A 23 -1.24 -4.23 18.71
CA PHE A 23 -1.94 -3.87 17.48
C PHE A 23 -3.40 -3.53 17.74
N SER A 24 -3.91 -2.51 17.08
CA SER A 24 -5.33 -2.23 16.97
C SER A 24 -5.66 -1.70 15.58
N GLY A 25 -6.61 -2.35 14.92
CA GLY A 25 -7.04 -2.02 13.56
C GLY A 25 -7.96 -3.08 12.94
N SER A 26 -8.22 -2.97 11.64
CA SER A 26 -9.01 -3.95 10.88
C SER A 26 -8.26 -5.28 10.74
N ASP A 27 -8.98 -6.37 10.43
CA ASP A 27 -8.35 -7.67 10.21
C ASP A 27 -7.47 -7.68 8.95
N SER A 28 -7.85 -6.93 7.91
CA SER A 28 -7.00 -6.76 6.71
C SER A 28 -5.67 -6.07 7.01
N ASP A 29 -5.70 -5.08 7.91
CA ASP A 29 -4.52 -4.35 8.35
C ASP A 29 -3.67 -5.20 9.29
N PHE A 30 -4.31 -6.03 10.13
CA PHE A 30 -3.63 -6.99 10.99
C PHE A 30 -2.83 -8.00 10.19
N VAL A 31 -3.41 -8.57 9.13
CA VAL A 31 -2.70 -9.52 8.26
C VAL A 31 -1.54 -8.84 7.53
N TYR A 32 -1.75 -7.62 7.02
CA TYR A 32 -0.67 -6.86 6.38
C TYR A 32 0.50 -6.61 7.35
N VAL A 33 0.21 -6.10 8.55
CA VAL A 33 1.22 -5.77 9.55
C VAL A 33 1.96 -7.02 10.03
N THR A 34 1.27 -8.12 10.27
CA THR A 34 1.93 -9.36 10.71
C THR A 34 2.84 -9.95 9.62
N LYS A 35 2.43 -9.95 8.35
CA LYS A 35 3.28 -10.38 7.21
C LYS A 35 4.49 -9.47 6.96
N MET A 36 4.35 -8.18 7.29
CA MET A 36 5.42 -7.19 7.17
C MET A 36 6.47 -7.39 8.27
N ILE A 37 6.04 -7.63 9.51
CA ILE A 37 6.92 -7.64 10.68
C ILE A 37 7.49 -9.02 10.95
N PHE A 38 6.64 -10.05 10.90
CA PHE A 38 7.03 -11.41 11.25
C PHE A 38 7.36 -12.23 10.01
N ASP A 39 8.17 -13.26 10.21
CA ASP A 39 8.48 -14.25 9.19
C ASP A 39 7.35 -15.28 9.08
N ASP A 40 7.48 -16.41 9.79
CA ASP A 40 6.54 -17.51 9.81
C ASP A 40 5.98 -17.72 11.21
N GLY A 41 4.93 -16.97 11.50
CA GLY A 41 4.10 -17.17 12.67
C GLY A 41 4.30 -16.15 13.79
N PHE A 42 3.22 -15.98 14.53
CA PHE A 42 3.15 -15.16 15.73
C PHE A 42 2.12 -15.80 16.66
N LYS A 43 2.19 -15.45 17.94
CA LYS A 43 1.20 -15.83 18.94
C LYS A 43 0.44 -14.58 19.37
N ILE A 44 -0.88 -14.70 19.45
CA ILE A 44 -1.71 -13.70 20.13
C ILE A 44 -1.65 -14.05 21.62
N LEU A 45 -0.99 -13.20 22.42
CA LEU A 45 -0.84 -13.41 23.85
C LEU A 45 -2.10 -12.98 24.60
N LEU A 46 -2.64 -11.82 24.23
CA LEU A 46 -3.81 -11.20 24.83
C LEU A 46 -4.61 -10.49 23.74
N GLN A 47 -5.92 -10.41 23.93
CA GLN A 47 -6.79 -9.57 23.10
C GLN A 47 -7.94 -9.04 23.93
N GLY A 48 -8.45 -7.88 23.55
CA GLY A 48 -9.49 -7.24 24.34
C GLY A 48 -10.16 -6.07 23.63
N LYS A 49 -11.01 -5.41 24.41
CA LYS A 49 -11.77 -4.23 23.99
C LYS A 49 -11.71 -3.20 25.10
N PHE A 50 -11.38 -1.96 24.74
CA PHE A 50 -11.41 -0.82 25.64
C PHE A 50 -12.15 0.35 25.01
N THR A 51 -12.57 1.33 25.81
CA THR A 51 -12.92 2.65 25.26
C THR A 51 -11.66 3.31 24.69
N LEU A 52 -11.79 4.20 23.70
CA LEU A 52 -10.65 4.88 23.09
C LEU A 52 -9.73 5.56 24.12
N TRP A 53 -10.31 6.32 25.06
CA TRP A 53 -9.54 7.00 26.10
C TRP A 53 -8.76 6.01 26.98
N PHE A 54 -9.44 4.96 27.46
CA PHE A 54 -8.80 3.96 28.32
C PHE A 54 -7.73 3.15 27.57
N PHE A 55 -7.97 2.81 26.30
CA PHE A 55 -6.97 2.19 25.44
C PHE A 55 -5.74 3.08 25.31
N MET A 56 -5.90 4.37 24.97
CA MET A 56 -4.76 5.27 24.80
C MET A 56 -3.97 5.47 26.10
N LEU A 57 -4.65 5.50 27.25
CA LEU A 57 -4.00 5.55 28.57
C LEU A 57 -3.14 4.29 28.81
N VAL A 58 -3.75 3.11 28.75
CA VAL A 58 -3.09 1.82 29.03
C VAL A 58 -1.97 1.53 28.03
N ALA A 59 -2.23 1.78 26.74
CA ALA A 59 -1.28 1.52 25.66
C ALA A 59 -0.05 2.43 25.75
N ARG A 60 -0.23 3.75 25.96
CA ARG A 60 0.89 4.69 26.05
C ARG A 60 1.74 4.51 27.30
N SER A 61 1.16 4.03 28.40
CA SER A 61 1.89 3.67 29.61
C SER A 61 2.61 2.32 29.50
N ASN A 62 2.51 1.64 28.35
CA ASN A 62 3.13 0.34 28.09
C ASN A 62 2.85 -0.74 29.14
N ILE A 63 1.63 -0.79 29.70
CA ILE A 63 1.26 -1.77 30.74
C ILE A 63 1.44 -3.23 30.25
N PHE A 64 1.36 -3.45 28.94
CA PHE A 64 1.54 -4.77 28.32
C PHE A 64 3.00 -5.18 28.09
N GLY A 65 3.96 -4.30 28.40
CA GLY A 65 5.39 -4.54 28.16
C GLY A 65 5.67 -4.93 26.71
N CYS A 66 5.10 -4.17 25.76
CA CYS A 66 5.34 -4.34 24.33
C CYS A 66 6.52 -3.46 23.87
N ASP A 67 7.09 -3.81 22.72
CA ASP A 67 8.21 -3.08 22.12
C ASP A 67 7.71 -1.97 21.17
N LEU A 68 6.56 -2.22 20.53
CA LEU A 68 5.94 -1.34 19.55
C LEU A 68 4.40 -1.34 19.69
N MET A 69 3.76 -0.20 19.48
CA MET A 69 2.32 -0.10 19.23
C MET A 69 2.04 0.38 17.82
N LEU A 70 1.03 -0.23 17.20
CA LEU A 70 0.37 0.23 15.98
C LEU A 70 -1.13 0.38 16.24
N PHE A 71 -1.60 1.63 16.29
CA PHE A 71 -3.00 1.97 16.56
C PHE A 71 -3.65 2.67 15.36
N GLN A 72 -4.59 1.99 14.70
CA GLN A 72 -5.37 2.55 13.60
C GLN A 72 -6.47 3.48 14.11
N TYR A 73 -6.57 4.65 13.50
CA TYR A 73 -7.64 5.59 13.78
C TYR A 73 -8.02 6.40 12.53
N LYS A 74 -9.18 7.06 12.60
CA LYS A 74 -9.63 8.01 11.57
C LYS A 74 -9.08 9.39 11.93
N ARG A 75 -8.39 10.06 10.99
CA ARG A 75 -7.63 11.31 11.22
C ARG A 75 -8.49 12.51 11.62
N ASP A 76 -9.79 12.49 11.33
CA ASP A 76 -10.76 13.50 11.77
C ASP A 76 -11.06 13.43 13.27
N LYS A 77 -10.65 12.36 13.96
CA LYS A 77 -10.76 12.24 15.41
C LYS A 77 -9.56 12.89 16.08
N SER A 78 -9.83 13.67 17.12
CA SER A 78 -8.82 14.36 17.93
C SER A 78 -7.95 13.37 18.73
N VAL A 79 -6.91 12.83 18.10
CA VAL A 79 -5.86 12.07 18.79
C VAL A 79 -4.56 12.86 18.70
N SER A 80 -4.09 13.41 19.82
CA SER A 80 -2.83 14.14 19.86
C SER A 80 -1.65 13.19 19.68
N ILE A 81 -0.76 13.47 18.73
CA ILE A 81 0.53 12.76 18.59
C ILE A 81 1.49 13.25 19.67
N LYS A 82 2.17 12.34 20.37
CA LYS A 82 3.15 12.64 21.42
C LYS A 82 4.59 12.54 20.91
N LYS A 83 5.57 12.94 21.74
CA LYS A 83 6.98 12.68 21.47
C LYS A 83 7.20 11.17 21.25
N ASN A 84 8.07 10.80 20.32
CA ASN A 84 8.37 9.41 19.94
C ASN A 84 7.18 8.63 19.33
N GLU A 85 6.15 9.34 18.86
CA GLU A 85 5.06 8.77 18.06
C GLU A 85 5.12 9.29 16.62
N PHE A 86 4.86 8.40 15.67
CA PHE A 86 4.72 8.74 14.26
C PHE A 86 3.26 8.55 13.83
N GLN A 87 2.76 9.49 13.04
CA GLN A 87 1.47 9.36 12.39
C GLN A 87 1.68 8.91 10.95
N LEU A 88 1.34 7.66 10.63
CA LEU A 88 1.53 7.09 9.29
C LEU A 88 0.18 7.07 8.57
N PRO A 89 0.02 7.66 7.38
CA PRO A 89 -1.18 7.40 6.59
C PRO A 89 -1.35 5.90 6.36
N LEU A 90 -2.56 5.38 6.43
CA LEU A 90 -2.77 3.95 6.20
C LEU A 90 -2.62 3.60 4.72
N TRP A 91 -3.10 4.51 3.87
CA TRP A 91 -3.07 4.41 2.43
C TRP A 91 -2.68 5.74 1.80
N ILE A 92 -1.90 5.66 0.74
CA ILE A 92 -1.46 6.78 -0.08
C ILE A 92 -1.79 6.56 -1.54
N GLY A 93 -2.23 7.62 -2.22
CA GLY A 93 -2.60 7.61 -3.61
C GLY A 93 -1.51 8.19 -4.50
N GLN A 94 -1.42 7.68 -5.72
CA GLN A 94 -0.50 8.20 -6.73
C GLN A 94 -1.26 8.60 -7.99
N THR A 95 -0.86 9.72 -8.59
CA THR A 95 -1.34 10.18 -9.89
C THR A 95 -0.17 10.27 -10.85
N VAL A 96 -0.39 9.92 -12.12
CA VAL A 96 0.57 10.11 -13.21
C VAL A 96 0.05 11.13 -14.20
N SER A 97 0.95 11.90 -14.80
CA SER A 97 0.64 12.74 -15.96
C SER A 97 0.54 11.89 -17.23
N LEU A 98 -0.28 12.35 -18.18
CA LEU A 98 -0.45 11.75 -19.49
C LEU A 98 0.12 12.68 -20.58
N PRO A 99 0.80 12.16 -21.62
CA PRO A 99 1.11 10.74 -21.84
C PRO A 99 2.15 10.24 -20.82
N LEU A 100 2.26 8.92 -20.65
CA LEU A 100 3.23 8.35 -19.70
C LEU A 100 4.67 8.66 -20.12
N SER A 101 5.49 9.10 -19.16
CA SER A 101 6.93 9.23 -19.38
C SER A 101 7.62 7.87 -19.29
N LEU A 102 8.22 7.44 -20.40
CA LEU A 102 8.97 6.18 -20.47
C LEU A 102 10.46 6.34 -20.07
N GLY A 103 10.78 7.31 -19.22
CA GLY A 103 12.16 7.61 -18.82
C GLY A 103 12.81 6.52 -17.94
N ASN A 104 12.01 5.75 -17.21
CA ASN A 104 12.48 4.72 -16.27
C ASN A 104 12.79 3.39 -17.00
N GLU A 105 13.98 2.81 -16.79
CA GLU A 105 14.37 1.54 -17.45
C GLU A 105 13.44 0.36 -17.14
N SER A 106 12.86 0.30 -15.93
CA SER A 106 11.87 -0.73 -15.60
C SER A 106 10.58 -0.57 -16.42
N VAL A 107 10.15 0.67 -16.68
CA VAL A 107 9.00 0.94 -17.55
C VAL A 107 9.35 0.62 -19.02
N LYS A 108 10.53 1.00 -19.49
CA LYS A 108 10.98 0.63 -20.85
C LYS A 108 11.02 -0.88 -21.04
N SER A 109 11.49 -1.63 -20.03
CA SER A 109 11.49 -3.09 -20.06
C SER A 109 10.07 -3.66 -20.14
N ASP A 110 9.13 -3.11 -19.36
CA ASP A 110 7.72 -3.51 -19.42
C ASP A 110 7.14 -3.23 -20.82
N VAL A 111 7.34 -2.03 -21.37
CA VAL A 111 6.85 -1.66 -22.71
C VAL A 111 7.48 -2.52 -23.81
N ARG A 112 8.79 -2.81 -23.75
CA ARG A 112 9.43 -3.76 -24.68
C ARG A 112 8.78 -5.14 -24.59
N THR A 113 8.41 -5.59 -23.39
CA THR A 113 7.74 -6.88 -23.19
C THR A 113 6.34 -6.88 -23.80
N ILE A 114 5.57 -5.80 -23.62
CA ILE A 114 4.25 -5.59 -24.23
C ILE A 114 4.35 -5.67 -25.76
N ILE A 115 5.31 -4.95 -26.35
CA ILE A 115 5.54 -4.94 -27.81
C ILE A 115 6.01 -6.30 -28.31
N LYS A 116 6.99 -6.93 -27.64
CA LYS A 116 7.54 -8.24 -28.02
C LYS A 116 6.46 -9.33 -28.06
N ASN A 117 5.52 -9.29 -27.12
CA ASN A 117 4.42 -10.24 -27.04
C ASN A 117 3.20 -9.81 -27.87
N ASN A 118 3.33 -8.78 -28.71
CA ASN A 118 2.28 -8.26 -29.59
C ASN A 118 0.95 -8.00 -28.86
N LEU A 119 1.03 -7.49 -27.62
CA LEU A 119 -0.17 -7.22 -26.84
C LEU A 119 -0.91 -6.02 -27.45
N SER A 120 -2.23 -6.12 -27.46
CA SER A 120 -3.15 -5.06 -27.90
C SER A 120 -4.23 -4.83 -26.85
N TYR A 121 -5.11 -3.85 -27.05
CA TYR A 121 -6.22 -3.61 -26.14
C TYR A 121 -7.53 -3.25 -26.85
N ARG A 122 -8.63 -3.45 -26.14
CA ARG A 122 -9.97 -2.98 -26.49
C ARG A 122 -10.67 -2.44 -25.25
N VAL A 123 -11.63 -1.54 -25.45
CA VAL A 123 -12.42 -0.94 -24.36
C VAL A 123 -13.90 -1.22 -24.55
N THR A 124 -14.63 -1.49 -23.47
CA THR A 124 -16.07 -1.74 -23.49
C THR A 124 -16.74 -1.24 -22.22
N SER A 125 -17.96 -0.71 -22.34
CA SER A 125 -18.82 -0.36 -21.21
C SER A 125 -19.91 -1.42 -20.97
N SER A 126 -19.82 -2.57 -21.64
CA SER A 126 -20.80 -3.64 -21.52
C SER A 126 -20.77 -4.24 -20.11
N LYS A 127 -21.89 -4.12 -19.40
CA LYS A 127 -22.07 -4.70 -18.06
C LYS A 127 -21.74 -6.19 -18.03
N LYS A 128 -22.13 -6.95 -19.06
CA LYS A 128 -21.82 -8.39 -19.17
C LYS A 128 -20.31 -8.66 -19.26
N HIS A 129 -19.56 -7.82 -19.97
CA HIS A 129 -18.10 -7.95 -20.03
C HIS A 129 -17.43 -7.57 -18.71
N ILE A 130 -17.94 -6.53 -18.04
CA ILE A 130 -17.48 -6.12 -16.71
C ILE A 130 -17.74 -7.23 -15.68
N GLU A 131 -18.92 -7.85 -15.72
CA GLU A 131 -19.27 -8.99 -14.88
C GLU A 131 -18.32 -10.17 -15.10
N LYS A 132 -18.12 -10.55 -16.35
CA LYS A 132 -17.15 -11.57 -16.74
C LYS A 132 -15.72 -11.23 -16.29
N PHE A 133 -15.31 -9.97 -16.37
CA PHE A 133 -13.99 -9.54 -15.90
C PHE A 133 -13.82 -9.75 -14.39
N LEU A 134 -14.84 -9.46 -13.58
CA LEU A 134 -14.72 -9.72 -12.15
C LEU A 134 -14.54 -11.20 -11.86
N ASP A 135 -15.39 -12.04 -12.45
CA ASP A 135 -15.41 -13.48 -12.18
C ASP A 135 -14.16 -14.18 -12.72
N ASP A 136 -13.77 -13.87 -13.96
CA ASP A 136 -12.71 -14.58 -14.66
C ASP A 136 -11.33 -13.94 -14.44
N PHE A 137 -11.22 -12.68 -14.01
CA PHE A 137 -9.92 -11.99 -13.92
C PHE A 137 -9.64 -11.46 -12.52
N TRP A 138 -10.45 -10.54 -12.02
CA TRP A 138 -10.13 -9.81 -10.81
C TRP A 138 -10.24 -10.66 -9.54
N VAL A 139 -11.37 -11.34 -9.34
CA VAL A 139 -11.60 -12.17 -8.14
C VAL A 139 -10.54 -13.27 -8.02
N PRO A 140 -10.23 -14.07 -9.07
CA PRO A 140 -9.18 -15.08 -8.98
C PRO A 140 -7.80 -14.47 -8.70
N THR A 141 -7.48 -13.34 -9.32
CA THR A 141 -6.20 -12.63 -9.08
C THR A 141 -6.07 -12.21 -7.62
N VAL A 142 -7.14 -11.64 -7.04
CA VAL A 142 -7.13 -11.19 -5.65
C VAL A 142 -7.05 -12.37 -4.70
N LYS A 143 -7.86 -13.43 -4.88
CA LYS A 143 -7.82 -14.62 -4.01
C LYS A 143 -6.45 -15.28 -3.98
N LYS A 144 -5.77 -15.34 -5.12
CA LYS A 144 -4.43 -15.94 -5.20
C LYS A 144 -3.35 -15.10 -4.54
N ARG A 145 -3.46 -13.77 -4.60
CA ARG A 145 -2.50 -12.85 -3.98
C ARG A 145 -2.78 -12.58 -2.50
N TYR A 146 -4.05 -12.60 -2.11
CA TYR A 146 -4.55 -12.19 -0.80
C TYR A 146 -5.68 -13.15 -0.37
N PRO A 147 -5.37 -14.42 -0.03
CA PRO A 147 -6.38 -15.43 0.30
C PRO A 147 -7.24 -15.07 1.51
N GLU A 148 -6.72 -14.24 2.42
CA GLU A 148 -7.43 -13.73 3.59
C GLU A 148 -8.48 -12.64 3.29
N LYS A 149 -8.51 -12.11 2.06
CA LYS A 149 -9.31 -10.93 1.74
C LYS A 149 -10.76 -11.31 1.52
N ASN A 150 -11.68 -10.66 2.23
CA ASN A 150 -13.11 -10.78 1.96
C ASN A 150 -13.47 -9.99 0.69
N ILE A 151 -13.63 -10.70 -0.42
CA ILE A 151 -13.90 -10.09 -1.73
C ILE A 151 -15.39 -9.82 -1.91
N ASP A 152 -16.27 -10.59 -1.27
CA ASP A 152 -17.71 -10.50 -1.49
C ASP A 152 -18.23 -9.11 -1.13
N GLU A 153 -17.77 -8.56 0.00
CA GLU A 153 -18.08 -7.19 0.43
C GLU A 153 -17.62 -6.12 -0.56
N GLU A 154 -16.48 -6.33 -1.23
CA GLU A 154 -15.97 -5.41 -2.26
C GLU A 154 -16.72 -5.54 -3.59
N ILE A 155 -17.16 -6.76 -3.94
CA ILE A 155 -17.97 -6.98 -5.12
C ILE A 155 -19.24 -6.15 -4.97
N TRP A 156 -20.04 -6.28 -3.92
CA TRP A 156 -21.35 -5.60 -3.81
C TRP A 156 -21.35 -4.11 -4.22
N GLN A 157 -20.30 -3.37 -3.92
CA GLN A 157 -20.18 -1.94 -4.23
C GLN A 157 -20.03 -1.61 -5.73
N TRP A 158 -19.67 -2.57 -6.59
CA TRP A 158 -19.44 -2.31 -8.03
C TRP A 158 -20.67 -2.00 -8.87
N LYS A 159 -21.86 -2.46 -8.46
CA LYS A 159 -23.06 -2.39 -9.30
C LYS A 159 -23.53 -0.95 -9.52
N ASP A 160 -23.09 -0.06 -8.65
CA ASP A 160 -23.53 1.33 -8.58
C ASP A 160 -22.58 2.29 -9.32
N TYR A 161 -21.53 1.77 -9.99
CA TYR A 161 -20.52 2.61 -10.62
C TYR A 161 -20.47 2.44 -12.13
N GLU A 162 -20.63 3.57 -12.82
CA GLU A 162 -20.28 3.71 -14.23
C GLU A 162 -18.77 3.52 -14.40
N CYS A 163 -18.40 2.53 -15.21
CA CYS A 163 -17.01 2.22 -15.52
C CYS A 163 -16.84 1.70 -16.94
N GLU A 164 -15.65 1.88 -17.47
CA GLU A 164 -15.20 1.25 -18.70
C GLU A 164 -14.23 0.13 -18.36
N LEU A 165 -14.33 -0.99 -19.08
CA LEU A 165 -13.39 -2.09 -18.97
C LEU A 165 -12.42 -2.04 -20.15
N LEU A 166 -11.14 -1.90 -19.84
CA LEU A 166 -10.04 -2.13 -20.77
C LEU A 166 -9.59 -3.59 -20.67
N LEU A 167 -9.57 -4.29 -21.80
CA LEU A 167 -9.08 -5.67 -21.90
C LEU A 167 -7.82 -5.69 -22.77
N VAL A 168 -6.81 -6.43 -22.30
CA VAL A 168 -5.55 -6.66 -22.99
C VAL A 168 -5.60 -8.03 -23.64
N ASN A 169 -5.26 -8.10 -24.92
CA ASN A 169 -5.33 -9.29 -25.74
C ASN A 169 -3.95 -9.62 -26.33
N ASP A 170 -3.61 -10.91 -26.46
CA ASP A 170 -2.34 -11.41 -27.01
C ASP A 170 -2.42 -11.95 -28.44
N GLY A 171 -3.53 -11.66 -29.14
CA GLY A 171 -3.90 -12.16 -30.45
C GLY A 171 -4.84 -13.37 -30.40
N ALA A 172 -4.79 -14.17 -29.33
CA ALA A 172 -5.63 -15.34 -29.16
C ALA A 172 -6.79 -15.10 -28.19
N ASP A 173 -6.52 -14.42 -27.07
CA ASP A 173 -7.48 -14.28 -25.99
C ASP A 173 -7.23 -13.02 -25.14
N ASP A 174 -8.24 -12.60 -24.38
CA ASP A 174 -8.06 -11.56 -23.38
C ASP A 174 -7.28 -12.14 -22.18
N ILE A 175 -6.10 -11.61 -21.88
CA ILE A 175 -5.20 -12.14 -20.84
C ILE A 175 -5.21 -11.32 -19.54
N SER A 176 -5.59 -10.05 -19.62
CA SER A 176 -5.71 -9.17 -18.45
C SER A 176 -6.69 -8.03 -18.71
N GLY A 177 -7.09 -7.32 -17.66
CA GLY A 177 -7.94 -6.15 -17.81
C GLY A 177 -7.85 -5.17 -16.65
N ALA A 178 -8.38 -3.97 -16.90
CA ALA A 178 -8.50 -2.89 -15.94
C ALA A 178 -9.89 -2.25 -16.00
N LEU A 179 -10.50 -2.03 -14.83
CA LEU A 179 -11.66 -1.15 -14.70
C LEU A 179 -11.19 0.29 -14.57
N LEU A 180 -11.68 1.13 -15.46
CA LEU A 180 -11.51 2.57 -15.48
C LEU A 180 -12.78 3.22 -14.95
N ARG A 181 -12.63 4.04 -13.92
CA ARG A 181 -13.70 4.84 -13.35
C ARG A 181 -13.47 6.31 -13.61
N TYR A 182 -14.56 7.06 -13.58
CA TYR A 182 -14.56 8.50 -13.73
C TYR A 182 -15.23 9.11 -12.50
N ASP A 183 -14.50 9.97 -11.78
CA ASP A 183 -15.05 10.74 -10.67
C ASP A 183 -14.73 12.23 -10.85
N GLN A 184 -15.07 13.06 -9.86
CA GLN A 184 -14.82 14.51 -9.93
C GLN A 184 -13.33 14.87 -10.06
N GLY A 185 -12.42 13.97 -9.66
CA GLY A 185 -10.97 14.15 -9.75
C GLY A 185 -10.37 13.65 -11.06
N GLY A 186 -11.17 13.10 -11.98
CA GLY A 186 -10.74 12.59 -13.28
C GLY A 186 -10.76 11.06 -13.37
N PRO A 187 -10.02 10.46 -14.32
CA PRO A 187 -10.05 9.03 -14.52
C PRO A 187 -9.18 8.30 -13.48
N TYR A 188 -9.68 7.14 -13.07
CA TYR A 188 -9.13 6.31 -12.02
C TYR A 188 -8.99 4.87 -12.50
N LEU A 189 -7.77 4.33 -12.49
CA LEU A 189 -7.51 2.91 -12.67
C LEU A 189 -7.88 2.15 -11.39
N TRP A 190 -9.08 1.59 -11.38
CA TRP A 190 -9.73 1.14 -10.15
C TRP A 190 -9.34 -0.27 -9.73
N ARG A 191 -9.34 -1.21 -10.68
CA ARG A 191 -9.10 -2.65 -10.46
C ARG A 191 -8.39 -3.25 -11.64
N ASN A 192 -7.38 -4.09 -11.39
CA ASN A 192 -6.71 -4.88 -12.43
C ASN A 192 -6.77 -6.37 -12.10
N GLY A 193 -6.89 -7.20 -13.14
CA GLY A 193 -6.93 -8.65 -13.01
C GLY A 193 -6.21 -9.35 -14.17
N LEU A 194 -5.67 -10.53 -13.88
CA LEU A 194 -5.16 -11.50 -14.85
C LEU A 194 -6.18 -12.60 -15.05
N LYS A 195 -6.32 -13.09 -16.28
CA LYS A 195 -7.24 -14.19 -16.58
C LYS A 195 -6.96 -15.40 -15.69
N ASN A 196 -8.01 -15.92 -15.07
CA ASN A 196 -8.01 -17.01 -14.08
C ASN A 196 -7.04 -16.81 -12.91
N GLY A 197 -6.57 -15.58 -12.66
CA GLY A 197 -5.52 -15.31 -11.69
C GLY A 197 -4.19 -15.97 -12.05
N ASP A 198 -3.93 -16.24 -13.33
CA ASP A 198 -2.67 -16.82 -13.75
C ASP A 198 -1.53 -15.80 -13.63
N LEU A 199 -0.70 -15.96 -12.59
CA LEU A 199 0.44 -15.10 -12.31
C LEU A 199 1.56 -15.26 -13.35
N SER A 200 1.55 -16.30 -14.17
CA SER A 200 2.50 -16.46 -15.28
C SER A 200 2.37 -15.32 -16.29
N LEU A 201 1.15 -14.81 -16.49
CA LEU A 201 0.82 -13.67 -17.35
C LEU A 201 1.42 -12.34 -16.86
N TRP A 202 1.98 -12.31 -15.65
CA TRP A 202 2.77 -11.17 -15.21
C TRP A 202 4.06 -11.04 -16.03
N LYS A 203 4.69 -12.17 -16.37
CA LYS A 203 5.94 -12.22 -17.15
C LYS A 203 5.71 -11.91 -18.63
N THR A 204 4.50 -12.10 -19.13
CA THR A 204 4.11 -11.70 -20.51
C THR A 204 3.79 -10.21 -20.61
N GLY A 205 3.73 -9.50 -19.48
CA GLY A 205 3.42 -8.07 -19.44
C GLY A 205 1.95 -7.74 -19.25
N GLY A 206 1.07 -8.71 -18.94
CA GLY A 206 -0.38 -8.48 -18.81
C GLY A 206 -0.73 -7.34 -17.86
N ILE A 207 -0.27 -7.37 -16.60
CA ILE A 207 -0.52 -6.25 -15.67
C ILE A 207 0.12 -4.95 -16.15
N ALA A 208 1.34 -4.98 -16.71
CA ALA A 208 1.97 -3.76 -17.21
C ALA A 208 1.18 -3.12 -18.37
N ALA A 209 0.66 -3.95 -19.27
CA ALA A 209 -0.19 -3.55 -20.37
C ALA A 209 -1.46 -2.85 -19.89
N THR A 210 -2.05 -3.31 -18.77
CA THR A 210 -3.22 -2.61 -18.20
C THR A 210 -2.90 -1.16 -17.79
N TYR A 211 -1.71 -0.86 -17.28
CA TYR A 211 -1.32 0.52 -16.96
C TYR A 211 -1.00 1.31 -18.21
N TYR A 212 -0.19 0.74 -19.10
CA TYR A 212 0.25 1.39 -20.34
C TYR A 212 -0.93 1.74 -21.25
N PHE A 213 -1.78 0.76 -21.59
CA PHE A 213 -2.91 0.99 -22.49
C PHE A 213 -4.02 1.82 -21.86
N SER A 214 -4.22 1.76 -20.55
CA SER A 214 -5.17 2.67 -19.88
C SER A 214 -4.72 4.13 -20.02
N ALA A 215 -3.43 4.39 -19.87
CA ALA A 215 -2.88 5.72 -20.04
C ALA A 215 -2.99 6.21 -21.50
N GLU A 216 -2.63 5.38 -22.48
CA GLU A 216 -2.77 5.70 -23.90
C GLU A 216 -4.24 6.01 -24.27
N TYR A 217 -5.15 5.15 -23.84
CA TYR A 217 -6.58 5.30 -24.08
C TYR A 217 -7.12 6.61 -23.48
N LEU A 218 -6.81 6.89 -22.21
CA LEU A 218 -7.29 8.09 -21.54
C LEU A 218 -6.65 9.37 -22.10
N PHE A 219 -5.39 9.31 -22.51
CA PHE A 219 -4.75 10.42 -23.20
C PHE A 219 -5.43 10.71 -24.55
N SER A 220 -5.80 9.66 -25.30
CA SER A 220 -6.55 9.80 -26.56
C SER A 220 -7.94 10.43 -26.36
N LYS A 221 -8.52 10.30 -25.16
CA LYS A 221 -9.77 10.96 -24.74
C LYS A 221 -9.56 12.40 -24.24
N GLY A 222 -8.34 12.92 -24.23
CA GLY A 222 -8.02 14.29 -23.80
C GLY A 222 -7.70 14.45 -22.31
N TYR A 223 -7.66 13.37 -21.54
CA TYR A 223 -7.26 13.45 -20.12
C TYR A 223 -5.77 13.72 -19.97
N GLN A 224 -5.42 14.53 -18.97
CA GLN A 224 -4.03 14.95 -18.69
C GLN A 224 -3.39 14.16 -17.56
N SER A 225 -4.17 13.38 -16.81
CA SER A 225 -3.69 12.61 -15.68
C SER A 225 -4.53 11.36 -15.44
N LEU A 226 -3.93 10.37 -14.80
CA LEU A 226 -4.58 9.13 -14.36
C LEU A 226 -4.26 8.88 -12.89
N TYR A 227 -5.29 8.71 -12.07
CA TYR A 227 -5.13 8.24 -10.70
C TYR A 227 -4.86 6.72 -10.70
N LEU A 228 -3.75 6.29 -10.09
CA LEU A 228 -3.36 4.88 -10.01
C LEU A 228 -3.91 4.17 -8.77
N GLY A 229 -4.66 4.88 -7.93
CA GLY A 229 -5.24 4.33 -6.70
C GLY A 229 -4.27 4.21 -5.54
N LEU A 230 -4.80 3.63 -4.46
CA LEU A 230 -4.11 3.57 -3.17
C LEU A 230 -3.06 2.44 -3.10
N ALA A 231 -2.03 2.66 -2.29
CA ALA A 231 -1.05 1.66 -1.83
C ALA A 231 -0.72 1.90 -0.36
N ARG A 232 -0.05 0.94 0.28
CA ARG A 232 0.35 1.07 1.68
C ARG A 232 1.45 2.11 1.83
N ALA A 233 1.49 2.81 2.96
CA ALA A 233 2.41 3.91 3.19
C ALA A 233 3.84 3.48 3.57
N PHE A 234 4.20 2.21 3.40
CA PHE A 234 5.57 1.76 3.54
C PHE A 234 6.31 1.94 2.21
N LEU A 235 7.48 2.58 2.25
CA LEU A 235 8.24 2.91 1.06
C LEU A 235 8.72 1.65 0.32
N ARG A 236 8.79 0.49 0.98
CA ARG A 236 9.16 -0.78 0.36
C ARG A 236 7.96 -1.63 -0.05
N ASP A 237 6.74 -1.11 0.07
CA ASP A 237 5.55 -1.82 -0.38
C ASP A 237 5.59 -2.05 -1.90
N GLY A 238 5.41 -3.31 -2.31
CA GLY A 238 5.57 -3.70 -3.72
C GLY A 238 4.57 -3.04 -4.65
N LEU A 239 3.33 -2.80 -4.20
CA LEU A 239 2.32 -2.10 -5.00
C LEU A 239 2.65 -0.61 -5.11
N PHE A 240 3.11 0.00 -4.01
CA PHE A 240 3.59 1.39 -4.04
C PHE A 240 4.77 1.57 -5.02
N GLN A 241 5.78 0.70 -4.95
CA GLN A 241 6.94 0.73 -5.85
C GLN A 241 6.56 0.46 -7.30
N TYR A 242 5.61 -0.46 -7.53
CA TYR A 242 5.11 -0.75 -8.86
C TYR A 242 4.40 0.46 -9.48
N LYS A 243 3.65 1.26 -8.71
CA LYS A 243 3.03 2.49 -9.22
C LYS A 243 4.05 3.62 -9.41
N LYS A 244 5.04 3.71 -8.52
CA LYS A 244 6.11 4.71 -8.60
C LYS A 244 6.86 4.62 -9.93
N LYS A 245 7.20 3.42 -10.40
CA LYS A 245 8.02 3.29 -11.61
C LYS A 245 7.36 3.91 -12.85
N TRP A 246 6.03 3.96 -12.90
CA TRP A 246 5.24 4.62 -13.94
C TRP A 246 5.25 6.16 -13.87
N GLY A 247 6.08 6.76 -13.01
CA GLY A 247 6.14 8.20 -12.80
C GLY A 247 5.11 8.71 -11.78
N GLY A 248 4.58 7.83 -10.93
CA GLY A 248 3.58 8.17 -9.93
C GLY A 248 4.06 9.24 -8.96
N VAL A 249 3.26 10.30 -8.82
CA VAL A 249 3.42 11.39 -7.86
C VAL A 249 2.43 11.18 -6.73
N LEU A 250 2.86 11.33 -5.48
CA LEU A 250 1.97 11.28 -4.32
C LEU A 250 0.93 12.41 -4.45
N SER A 251 -0.34 12.06 -4.51
CA SER A 251 -1.42 13.04 -4.74
C SER A 251 -2.41 13.12 -3.59
N CYS A 252 -2.60 12.04 -2.84
CA CYS A 252 -3.53 12.01 -1.72
C CYS A 252 -3.18 10.93 -0.70
N SER A 253 -3.92 10.95 0.41
CA SER A 253 -3.89 9.93 1.44
C SER A 253 -5.30 9.75 1.99
N ASN A 254 -5.63 8.55 2.44
CA ASN A 254 -6.96 8.32 2.98
C ASN A 254 -7.14 8.93 4.38
N ASN A 255 -8.37 8.89 4.89
CA ASN A 255 -8.70 9.46 6.20
C ASN A 255 -8.31 8.57 7.38
N TYR A 256 -7.55 7.49 7.16
CA TYR A 256 -7.09 6.59 8.22
C TYR A 256 -5.57 6.68 8.37
N ALA A 257 -5.10 6.49 9.59
CA ALA A 257 -3.69 6.49 9.91
C ALA A 257 -3.38 5.47 11.01
N PHE A 258 -2.13 5.06 11.09
CA PHE A 258 -1.55 4.44 12.28
C PHE A 258 -0.86 5.48 13.15
N ILE A 259 -1.02 5.34 14.46
CA ILE A 259 -0.01 5.81 15.42
C ILE A 259 0.99 4.67 15.61
N LEU A 260 2.23 4.91 15.23
CA LEU A 260 3.37 4.04 15.53
C LEU A 260 4.10 4.63 16.74
N LYS A 261 4.10 3.92 17.86
CA LYS A 261 4.86 4.29 19.06
C LYS A 261 5.88 3.22 19.37
N ILE A 262 7.10 3.64 19.62
CA ILE A 262 8.19 2.76 20.05
C ILE A 262 8.32 2.88 21.57
N PHE A 263 8.45 1.75 22.26
CA PHE A 263 8.57 1.71 23.72
C PHE A 263 9.92 1.21 24.20
N ARG A 264 10.57 0.34 23.42
CA ARG A 264 11.80 -0.33 23.82
C ARG A 264 12.82 -0.30 22.70
N ASP A 265 14.05 0.02 23.07
CA ASP A 265 15.21 -0.29 22.25
C ASP A 265 15.48 -1.81 22.31
N SER A 266 15.19 -2.49 21.20
CA SER A 266 15.56 -3.89 21.02
C SER A 266 16.10 -4.09 19.61
N ASN A 267 16.94 -5.10 19.42
CA ASN A 267 17.48 -5.43 18.11
C ASN A 267 16.35 -5.70 17.09
N GLY A 268 15.25 -6.34 17.50
CA GLY A 268 14.09 -6.55 16.64
C GLY A 268 13.45 -5.25 16.18
N ILE A 269 13.27 -4.27 17.08
CA ILE A 269 12.73 -2.95 16.70
C ILE A 269 13.71 -2.18 15.80
N ARG A 270 15.00 -2.20 16.12
CA ARG A 270 16.04 -1.56 15.30
C ARG A 270 15.99 -2.09 13.87
N HIS A 271 16.00 -3.41 13.71
CA HIS A 271 15.90 -4.04 12.40
C HIS A 271 14.58 -3.73 11.71
N PHE A 272 13.45 -3.76 12.41
CA PHE A 272 12.15 -3.43 11.83
C PHE A 272 12.14 -2.01 11.25
N LEU A 273 12.55 -1.00 12.02
CA LEU A 273 12.51 0.41 11.62
C LEU A 273 13.46 0.72 10.45
N MET A 274 14.69 0.21 10.51
CA MET A 274 15.66 0.39 9.41
C MET A 274 15.18 -0.28 8.13
N ASN A 275 14.45 -1.39 8.22
CA ASN A 275 14.04 -2.17 7.06
C ASN A 275 12.67 -1.82 6.50
N ASN A 276 11.87 -1.03 7.20
CA ASN A 276 10.53 -0.65 6.78
C ASN A 276 10.35 0.88 6.84
N PRO A 277 11.08 1.65 6.02
CA PRO A 277 10.85 3.10 5.93
C PRO A 277 9.41 3.38 5.49
N PHE A 278 8.81 4.45 5.99
CA PHE A 278 7.39 4.76 5.82
C PHE A 278 7.13 6.25 5.61
N PHE A 279 6.00 6.59 5.00
CA PHE A 279 5.52 7.97 5.00
C PHE A 279 4.95 8.31 6.37
N SER A 280 5.20 9.52 6.85
CA SER A 280 4.61 10.03 8.08
C SER A 280 4.18 11.49 7.93
N TYR A 281 3.21 11.89 8.75
CA TYR A 281 2.82 13.28 8.87
C TYR A 281 3.74 14.01 9.84
N SER A 282 4.09 15.23 9.46
CA SER A 282 4.89 16.15 10.25
C SER A 282 4.42 17.57 10.05
N LYS A 283 3.86 18.21 11.08
CA LYS A 283 3.35 19.59 10.96
C LYS A 283 2.41 19.78 9.76
N GLY A 284 1.52 18.81 9.53
CA GLY A 284 0.56 18.81 8.41
C GLY A 284 1.12 18.35 7.06
N LYS A 285 2.42 18.14 6.95
CA LYS A 285 3.14 17.73 5.73
C LYS A 285 3.40 16.23 5.68
N ILE A 286 3.49 15.63 4.50
CA ILE A 286 3.85 14.21 4.34
C ILE A 286 5.33 14.10 4.02
N CYS A 287 6.09 13.38 4.85
CA CYS A 287 7.52 13.16 4.66
C CYS A 287 7.83 11.66 4.59
N SER A 288 8.89 11.30 3.87
CA SER A 288 9.52 9.98 4.00
C SER A 288 10.26 9.93 5.34
N SER A 289 10.02 8.92 6.17
CA SER A 289 10.74 8.70 7.43
C SER A 289 11.65 7.49 7.29
N VAL A 290 12.94 7.72 7.50
CA VAL A 290 14.00 6.74 7.25
C VAL A 290 14.92 6.69 8.47
N PHE A 291 15.01 5.52 9.08
CA PHE A 291 15.97 5.28 10.14
C PHE A 291 17.31 4.85 9.56
N TYR A 292 18.39 5.42 10.07
CA TYR A 292 19.76 5.19 9.63
C TYR A 292 20.69 5.00 10.85
N ASN A 293 21.89 4.47 10.62
CA ASN A 293 22.94 4.29 11.62
C ASN A 293 24.31 4.36 10.93
N GLU A 294 25.40 4.17 11.67
CA GLU A 294 26.76 4.22 11.12
C GLU A 294 27.00 3.23 9.97
N SER A 295 26.34 2.06 9.99
CA SER A 295 26.50 1.04 8.95
C SER A 295 25.57 1.22 7.75
N ARG A 296 24.61 2.13 7.82
CA ARG A 296 23.63 2.37 6.75
C ARG A 296 23.21 3.82 6.73
N ASP A 297 23.63 4.51 5.67
CA ASP A 297 23.35 5.92 5.46
C ASP A 297 21.90 6.21 5.03
N CYS A 298 21.46 7.44 5.26
CA CYS A 298 20.21 7.98 4.77
C CYS A 298 20.42 8.72 3.44
N ASP A 299 20.37 7.99 2.32
CA ASP A 299 20.37 8.64 1.01
C ASP A 299 19.01 9.29 0.73
N GLU A 300 18.93 10.61 0.94
CA GLU A 300 17.73 11.39 0.67
C GLU A 300 17.25 11.22 -0.78
N LYS A 301 18.13 11.06 -1.77
CA LYS A 301 17.72 10.90 -3.17
C LYS A 301 16.97 9.59 -3.38
N THR A 302 17.42 8.52 -2.73
CA THR A 302 16.76 7.20 -2.78
C THR A 302 15.36 7.25 -2.14
N TYR A 303 15.21 8.01 -1.05
CA TYR A 303 13.97 8.07 -0.27
C TYR A 303 13.10 9.29 -0.55
N HIS A 304 13.50 10.15 -1.48
CA HIS A 304 12.67 11.22 -2.00
C HIS A 304 11.68 10.67 -3.03
N PHE A 305 10.45 11.17 -2.97
CA PHE A 305 9.39 10.83 -3.91
C PHE A 305 8.70 12.12 -4.35
N ASN A 306 8.27 12.16 -5.61
CA ASN A 306 7.51 13.31 -6.07
C ASN A 306 6.20 13.41 -5.28
N GLY A 307 5.90 14.61 -4.78
CA GLY A 307 4.71 14.89 -3.97
C GLY A 307 4.89 14.68 -2.46
N VAL A 308 6.07 14.29 -1.97
CA VAL A 308 6.39 14.45 -0.54
C VAL A 308 7.05 15.79 -0.25
N ASP A 309 6.89 16.27 0.97
CA ASP A 309 7.48 17.53 1.45
C ASP A 309 8.97 17.42 1.80
N GLY A 310 9.51 16.21 1.90
CA GLY A 310 10.92 15.97 2.19
C GLY A 310 11.20 14.59 2.77
N VAL A 311 12.49 14.35 3.05
CA VAL A 311 12.98 13.14 3.72
C VAL A 311 13.41 13.49 5.13
N LYS A 312 13.00 12.66 6.09
CA LYS A 312 13.41 12.73 7.48
C LYS A 312 14.35 11.58 7.77
N CYS A 313 15.63 11.89 7.80
CA CYS A 313 16.67 10.99 8.28
C CYS A 313 16.69 11.01 9.82
N ILE A 314 16.49 9.84 10.42
CA ILE A 314 16.42 9.68 11.88
C ILE A 314 17.55 8.77 12.30
N ASN A 315 18.54 9.31 13.02
CA ASN A 315 19.59 8.49 13.63
C ASN A 315 18.92 7.56 14.65
N ILE A 316 19.01 6.26 14.43
CA ILE A 316 18.31 5.28 15.26
C ILE A 316 18.87 5.22 16.68
N ASP A 317 20.18 5.43 16.84
CA ASP A 317 20.83 5.42 18.15
C ASP A 317 20.38 6.60 18.98
N GLU A 318 20.46 7.81 18.42
CA GLU A 318 19.98 9.03 19.09
C GLU A 318 18.48 8.98 19.38
N PHE A 319 17.67 8.47 18.45
CA PHE A 319 16.23 8.36 18.65
C PHE A 319 15.90 7.41 19.80
N LEU A 320 16.54 6.23 19.84
CA LEU A 320 16.25 5.20 20.84
C LEU A 320 16.82 5.54 22.23
N LEU A 321 17.91 6.30 22.31
CA LEU A 321 18.42 6.86 23.57
C LEU A 321 17.45 7.84 24.25
N ASN A 322 16.52 8.42 23.47
CA ASN A 322 15.58 9.45 23.92
C ASN A 322 14.14 8.92 24.17
N LEU A 323 13.95 7.60 24.26
CA LEU A 323 12.64 6.95 24.37
C LEU A 323 11.86 7.28 25.65
#